data_AF-A0A316UEM1-F1
#
_entry.id   AF-A0A316UEM1-F1
#
_cell.length_a   1.000
_cell.length_b   1.000
_cell.length_c   1.000
_cell.angle_alpha   90.00
_cell.angle_beta   90.00
_cell.angle_gamma   90.00
#
_symmetry.space_group_name_H-M   'P 1'
#
loop_
_entity.id
_entity.type
_entity.pdbx_description
1 polymer ?
#
loop_
_entity_poly.entity_id
_entity_poly.type
_entity_poly.pdbx_seq_one_letter_code
_entity_poly.pdbx_strand_id
1 'polypeptide(L)'
;RVRMSSIKTLTFYAGKKTAYRRTSPLPQLTCKGRECSRYTPDVISCQSLGDEQWRCEADLPPSIRMGRVEVSCEGYEAPNDPYVLKGSCALTYQLLPASKAFSSEDDD
;
A
#
# COMPACT_ATOMS: atom_id res chain seq x y z
N ARG A 1 18.42 3.94 9.58
CA ARG A 1 17.52 2.81 9.88
C ARG A 1 16.37 3.27 10.77
N VAL A 2 15.23 2.59 10.75
CA VAL A 2 14.06 2.85 11.60
C VAL A 2 13.47 1.51 12.05
N ARG A 3 12.92 1.40 13.27
CA ARG A 3 12.29 0.16 13.72
C ARG A 3 10.94 0.00 13.02
N MET A 4 10.64 -1.16 12.44
CA MET A 4 9.40 -1.39 11.69
C MET A 4 8.15 -1.07 12.54
N SER A 5 8.12 -1.55 13.78
CA SER A 5 7.00 -1.32 14.72
C SER A 5 6.85 0.13 15.20
N SER A 6 7.85 0.99 14.99
CA SER A 6 7.74 2.41 15.34
C SER A 6 7.14 3.26 14.21
N ILE A 7 7.01 2.73 13.00
CA ILE A 7 6.45 3.46 11.87
C ILE A 7 4.93 3.55 12.05
N LYS A 8 4.40 4.77 12.10
CA LYS A 8 2.96 5.02 12.29
C LYS A 8 2.22 5.23 10.98
N THR A 9 2.89 5.88 10.04
CA THR A 9 2.31 6.23 8.74
C THR A 9 3.31 5.98 7.62
N LEU A 10 2.80 5.59 6.46
CA LEU A 10 3.53 5.47 5.21
C LEU A 10 2.69 6.10 4.10
N THR A 11 3.34 6.83 3.19
CA THR A 11 2.69 7.38 2.00
C THR A 11 3.49 6.95 0.79
N PHE A 12 2.80 6.36 -0.17
CA PHE A 12 3.37 5.79 -1.38
C PHE A 12 2.84 6.55 -2.59
N TYR A 13 3.70 6.73 -3.59
CA TYR A 13 3.41 7.54 -4.77
C TYR A 13 3.59 6.72 -6.05
N ALA A 14 2.66 6.85 -6.99
CA ALA A 14 2.75 6.24 -8.30
C ALA A 14 3.99 6.73 -9.05
N GLY A 15 4.64 5.83 -9.79
CA GLY A 15 5.86 6.11 -10.55
C GLY A 15 7.13 6.34 -9.70
N LYS A 16 7.04 6.41 -8.36
CA LYS A 16 8.21 6.50 -7.48
C LYS A 16 8.79 5.12 -7.19
N LYS A 17 10.11 5.09 -6.96
CA LYS A 17 10.85 3.91 -6.52
C LYS A 17 11.23 3.99 -5.05
N THR A 18 11.43 2.85 -4.41
CA THR A 18 11.93 2.75 -3.03
C THR A 18 13.40 3.15 -2.95
N ALA A 19 13.82 3.63 -1.77
CA ALA A 19 15.23 3.62 -1.42
C ALA A 19 15.69 2.16 -1.29
N TYR A 20 16.96 1.91 -1.60
CA TYR A 20 17.55 0.58 -1.52
C TYR A 20 18.97 0.64 -0.97
N ARG A 21 19.46 -0.46 -0.40
CA ARG A 21 20.86 -0.59 0.03
C ARG A 21 21.51 -1.87 -0.44
N ARG A 22 20.83 -3.01 -0.26
CA ARG A 22 21.34 -4.36 -0.52
C ARG A 22 20.65 -5.02 -1.70
N THR A 23 19.45 -4.58 -2.02
CA THR A 23 18.63 -5.08 -3.13
C THR A 23 18.62 -4.06 -4.28
N SER A 24 17.64 -4.15 -5.18
CA SER A 24 17.36 -3.14 -6.21
C SER A 24 16.13 -2.30 -5.84
N PRO A 25 16.04 -1.06 -6.34
CA PRO A 25 14.88 -0.21 -6.09
C PRO A 25 13.61 -0.81 -6.71
N LEU A 26 12.56 -0.91 -5.90
CA LEU A 26 11.24 -1.43 -6.29
C LEU A 26 10.27 -0.28 -6.56
N PRO A 27 9.21 -0.46 -7.37
CA PRO A 27 8.09 0.49 -7.39
C PRO A 27 7.47 0.64 -6.00
N GLN A 28 7.17 1.87 -5.57
CA GLN A 28 6.48 2.09 -4.29
C GLN A 28 5.06 1.52 -4.28
N LEU A 29 4.39 1.52 -5.45
CA LEU A 29 3.03 1.05 -5.62
C LEU A 29 3.00 -0.08 -6.66
N THR A 30 2.46 -1.24 -6.27
CA THR A 30 2.20 -2.38 -7.17
C THR A 30 0.74 -2.79 -7.06
N CYS A 31 -0.04 -2.52 -8.09
CA CYS A 31 -1.45 -2.90 -8.15
C CYS A 31 -1.62 -4.37 -8.58
N LYS A 32 -2.56 -5.09 -7.95
CA LYS A 32 -2.97 -6.45 -8.30
C LYS A 32 -4.49 -6.52 -8.52
N GLY A 33 -4.91 -7.37 -9.45
CA GLY A 33 -6.34 -7.58 -9.77
C GLY A 33 -6.79 -6.91 -11.07
N ARG A 34 -8.03 -7.18 -11.46
CA ARG A 34 -8.58 -6.75 -12.75
C ARG A 34 -8.85 -5.24 -12.82
N GLU A 35 -9.21 -4.61 -11.71
CA GLU A 35 -9.52 -3.18 -11.69
C GLU A 35 -8.27 -2.29 -11.89
N CYS A 36 -7.06 -2.83 -11.76
CA CYS A 36 -5.81 -2.10 -11.98
C CYS A 36 -5.62 -1.59 -13.41
N SER A 37 -6.28 -2.20 -14.41
CA SER A 37 -6.25 -1.67 -15.78
C SER A 37 -7.21 -0.50 -16.00
N ARG A 38 -8.16 -0.31 -15.08
CA ARG A 38 -9.18 0.75 -15.15
C ARG A 38 -8.80 1.96 -14.33
N TYR A 39 -8.15 1.74 -13.20
CA TYR A 39 -7.73 2.82 -12.31
C TYR A 39 -6.52 2.42 -11.48
N THR A 40 -5.61 3.37 -11.26
CA THR A 40 -4.52 3.27 -10.29
C THR A 40 -4.39 4.62 -9.59
N PRO A 41 -4.51 4.70 -8.25
CA PRO A 41 -4.36 5.96 -7.54
C PRO A 41 -2.91 6.48 -7.60
N ASP A 42 -2.77 7.81 -7.66
CA ASP A 42 -1.46 8.48 -7.65
C ASP A 42 -0.78 8.41 -6.28
N VAL A 43 -1.57 8.37 -5.20
CA VAL A 43 -1.10 8.36 -3.81
C VAL A 43 -1.91 7.37 -2.99
N ILE A 44 -1.25 6.56 -2.17
CA ILE A 44 -1.89 5.73 -1.14
C ILE A 44 -1.24 6.02 0.21
N SER A 45 -2.06 6.30 1.22
CA SER A 45 -1.63 6.51 2.60
C SER A 45 -1.99 5.31 3.45
N CYS A 46 -1.06 4.82 4.26
CA CYS A 46 -1.26 3.69 5.16
C CYS A 46 -0.97 4.09 6.60
N GLN A 47 -1.83 3.65 7.51
CA GLN A 47 -1.68 3.76 8.95
C GLN A 47 -1.40 2.39 9.56
N SER A 48 -0.44 2.33 10.49
CA SER A 48 -0.13 1.09 11.22
C SER A 48 -1.23 0.80 12.23
N LEU A 49 -1.69 -0.46 12.25
CA LEU A 49 -2.62 -0.98 13.25
C LEU A 49 -1.90 -1.71 14.39
N GLY A 50 -0.56 -1.75 14.38
CA GLY A 50 0.24 -2.64 15.25
C GLY A 50 0.52 -3.99 14.59
N ASP A 51 1.45 -4.76 15.14
CA ASP A 51 1.79 -6.13 14.71
C ASP A 51 1.94 -6.30 13.19
N GLU A 52 2.61 -5.34 12.55
CA GLU A 52 2.84 -5.28 11.09
C GLU A 52 1.57 -5.27 10.22
N GLN A 53 0.41 -4.99 10.82
CA GLN A 53 -0.85 -4.78 10.13
C GLN A 53 -1.01 -3.32 9.70
N TRP A 54 -1.57 -3.13 8.51
CA TRP A 54 -1.73 -1.82 7.88
C TRP A 54 -3.14 -1.63 7.36
N ARG A 55 -3.71 -0.45 7.61
CA ARG A 55 -4.89 0.06 6.90
C ARG A 55 -4.42 1.07 5.89
N CYS A 56 -4.84 0.94 4.63
CA CYS A 56 -4.47 1.88 3.57
C CYS A 56 -5.70 2.47 2.90
N GLU A 57 -5.60 3.75 2.56
CA GLU A 57 -6.66 4.58 1.99
C GLU A 57 -6.12 5.37 0.80
N ALA A 58 -6.98 5.59 -0.18
CA ALA A 58 -6.73 6.35 -1.39
C ALA A 58 -8.06 6.86 -1.96
N ASP A 59 -8.00 7.89 -2.80
CA ASP A 59 -9.16 8.36 -3.54
C ASP A 59 -9.48 7.36 -4.66
N LEU A 60 -10.59 6.66 -4.51
CA LEU A 60 -11.07 5.64 -5.45
C LEU A 60 -12.44 6.05 -6.00
N PRO A 61 -12.74 5.75 -7.28
CA PRO A 61 -14.07 5.96 -7.82
C PRO A 61 -15.08 5.04 -7.10
N PRO A 62 -16.37 5.42 -6.97
CA PRO A 62 -17.37 4.67 -6.21
C PRO A 62 -17.53 3.20 -6.64
N SER A 63 -17.22 2.88 -7.90
CA SER A 63 -17.28 1.52 -8.44
C SER A 63 -16.10 0.62 -8.04
N ILE A 64 -15.08 1.15 -7.36
CA ILE A 64 -13.86 0.44 -6.98
C ILE A 64 -13.63 0.62 -5.48
N ARG A 65 -13.22 -0.46 -4.82
CA ARG A 65 -12.81 -0.45 -3.42
C ARG A 65 -11.43 -1.05 -3.22
N MET A 66 -10.78 -0.64 -2.14
CA MET A 66 -9.53 -1.25 -1.68
C MET A 66 -9.78 -2.69 -1.24
N GLY A 67 -8.94 -3.60 -1.71
CA GLY A 67 -8.89 -4.99 -1.31
C GLY A 67 -7.74 -5.25 -0.34
N ARG A 68 -7.06 -6.38 -0.51
CA ARG A 68 -5.89 -6.74 0.31
C ARG A 68 -4.74 -5.76 0.10
N VAL A 69 -4.01 -5.48 1.17
CA VAL A 69 -2.81 -4.64 1.17
C VAL A 69 -1.66 -5.37 1.87
N GLU A 70 -0.46 -5.19 1.36
CA GLU A 70 0.78 -5.74 1.91
C GLU A 70 1.88 -4.69 1.83
N VAL A 71 2.40 -4.27 2.98
CA VAL A 71 3.58 -3.41 3.09
C VAL A 71 4.81 -4.28 3.24
N SER A 72 5.84 -4.03 2.44
CA SER A 72 7.13 -4.70 2.55
C SER A 72 8.24 -3.67 2.52
N CYS A 73 9.19 -3.76 3.45
CA CYS A 73 10.32 -2.85 3.56
C CYS A 73 11.65 -3.65 3.54
N GLU A 74 12.70 -3.05 2.98
CA GLU A 74 14.04 -3.65 3.03
C GLU A 74 14.59 -3.64 4.47
N GLY A 75 14.86 -4.82 5.03
CA GLY A 75 15.55 -4.97 6.31
C GLY A 75 16.96 -4.39 6.27
N TYR A 76 17.38 -3.72 7.35
CA TYR A 76 18.58 -2.88 7.34
C TYR A 76 19.88 -3.70 7.27
N GLU A 77 19.96 -4.80 8.03
CA GLU A 77 21.13 -5.69 8.08
C GLU A 77 20.83 -7.06 7.46
N ALA A 78 19.63 -7.61 7.65
CA ALA A 78 19.18 -8.92 7.16
C ALA A 78 17.70 -8.89 6.74
N PRO A 79 17.21 -9.86 5.94
CA PRO A 79 15.77 -10.11 5.84
C PRO A 79 15.15 -10.32 7.23
N ASN A 80 13.94 -9.82 7.45
CA ASN A 80 13.20 -9.90 8.73
C ASN A 80 13.89 -9.21 9.94
N ASP A 81 14.83 -8.30 9.69
CA ASP A 81 15.40 -7.43 10.72
C ASP A 81 14.31 -6.50 11.29
N PRO A 82 14.18 -6.35 12.62
CA PRO A 82 13.23 -5.41 13.23
C PRO A 82 13.48 -3.95 12.81
N TYR A 83 14.66 -3.65 12.28
CA TYR A 83 14.99 -2.37 11.66
C TYR A 83 14.98 -2.47 10.14
N VAL A 84 14.37 -1.47 9.51
CA VAL A 84 14.28 -1.32 8.05
C VAL A 84 15.00 -0.06 7.57
N LEU A 85 15.36 -0.05 6.30
CA LEU A 85 15.91 1.13 5.63
C LEU A 85 14.82 2.20 5.48
N LYS A 86 15.13 3.45 5.84
CA LYS A 86 14.17 4.54 5.72
C LYS A 86 13.84 4.76 4.23
N GLY A 87 12.55 4.79 3.89
CA GLY A 87 12.09 4.98 2.50
C GLY A 87 12.18 3.73 1.62
N SER A 88 12.48 2.56 2.19
CA SER A 88 12.56 1.30 1.42
C SER A 88 11.23 0.54 1.34
N CYS A 89 10.18 1.03 2.01
CA CYS A 89 8.88 0.39 2.00
C CYS A 89 8.20 0.54 0.63
N ALA A 90 7.58 -0.55 0.17
CA ALA A 90 6.68 -0.61 -0.97
C ALA A 90 5.34 -1.21 -0.53
N LEU A 91 4.28 -0.88 -1.27
CA LEU A 91 2.94 -1.37 -1.09
C LEU A 91 2.52 -2.20 -2.30
N THR A 92 2.15 -3.45 -2.05
CA THR A 92 1.31 -4.22 -2.97
C THR A 92 -0.14 -4.09 -2.52
N TYR A 93 -1.02 -3.66 -3.42
CA TYR A 93 -2.43 -3.46 -3.11
C TYR A 93 -3.32 -4.09 -4.17
N GLN A 94 -4.55 -4.43 -3.78
CA GLN A 94 -5.55 -4.99 -4.67
C GLN A 94 -6.71 -4.00 -4.85
N LEU A 95 -7.17 -3.82 -6.08
CA LEU A 95 -8.40 -3.11 -6.37
C LEU A 95 -9.50 -4.10 -6.78
N LEU A 96 -10.68 -3.93 -6.22
CA LEU A 96 -11.85 -4.79 -6.41
C LEU A 96 -13.07 -3.95 -6.84
N PRO A 97 -14.03 -4.53 -7.57
CA PRO A 97 -15.32 -3.88 -7.77
C PRO A 97 -15.99 -3.59 -6.42
N ALA A 98 -16.53 -2.39 -6.27
CA ALA A 98 -17.51 -2.12 -5.23
C ALA A 98 -18.79 -2.90 -5.57
N SER A 99 -19.34 -3.65 -4.62
CA SER A 99 -20.63 -4.32 -4.82
C SER A 99 -21.76 -3.31 -4.73
N LYS A 100 -22.85 -3.54 -5.50
CA LYS A 100 -24.09 -2.75 -5.41
C LYS A 100 -24.70 -2.68 -4.00
N ALA A 101 -24.34 -3.59 -3.10
CA ALA A 101 -24.77 -3.55 -1.71
C ALA A 101 -24.22 -2.32 -0.93
N PHE A 102 -23.24 -1.60 -1.48
CA PHE A 102 -22.70 -0.36 -0.92
C PHE A 102 -23.10 0.91 -1.71
N SER A 103 -23.86 0.77 -2.80
CA SER A 103 -24.53 1.91 -3.45
C SER A 103 -25.95 1.99 -2.90
N SER A 104 -26.10 2.53 -1.68
CA SER A 104 -27.40 3.01 -1.21
C SER A 104 -27.70 4.32 -1.91
N GLU A 105 -28.20 4.22 -3.13
CA GLU A 105 -29.06 5.22 -3.75
C GLU A 105 -30.37 4.50 -4.02
N ASP A 106 -31.34 4.81 -3.15
CA ASP A 106 -32.74 4.43 -3.27
C ASP A 106 -33.26 4.92 -4.63
N ASP A 107 -33.54 3.98 -5.53
CA ASP A 107 -34.39 4.23 -6.69
C ASP A 107 -35.86 4.20 -6.20
N ASP A 108 -36.39 5.38 -5.82
CA ASP A 108 -37.82 5.67 -5.72
C ASP A 108 -38.47 5.77 -7.12
#